data_AF-A0A8U0PCN1-F1
#
_entry.id   AF-A0A8U0PCN1-F1
#
_cell.length_a   1.000
_cell.length_b   1.000
_cell.length_c   1.000
_cell.angle_alpha   90.00
_cell.angle_beta   90.00
_cell.angle_gamma   90.00
#
_symmetry.space_group_name_H-M   'P 1'
#
loop_
_entity.id
_entity.type
_entity.pdbx_description
1 polymer ?
#
loop_
_entity_poly.entity_id
_entity_poly.type
_entity_poly.pdbx_seq_one_letter_code
_entity_poly.pdbx_strand_id
1 'polypeptide(L)'
;MMASNYNAKEEDGHQPAAIGHGGAETVKNKKPDNTAFKQQRLPAWQPILTAGTVLPAFFVIGLIFIPIGIGLFVTSNNIKELEIDYTGVDMSSPCYNCSQSYSWNSTKPCTCSVPFSLDQPFESNVFMYYGLSNFYQNHRRYVKSRDDSQLNGDKASLKSPSKECEPYRTSDGKPIAPCGAIANSLFNDTLELYYIDPNGSRTAIPLVKKGIAWWTDKHVKFRNPSGNDNNLTVVFQGTSKPVNWRKSVYELDPSDPDNNGFINEDFIVWMRTAALPTFRKLYRIIHKKPNMTPTLPLGQYILEVTYSILLRKIAINHNIEVHGRHIDHKFYT
;
A
#
# COMPACT_ATOMS: atom_id res chain seq x y z
N MET A 1 27.40 41.23 6.39
CA MET A 1 27.71 40.38 5.22
C MET A 1 28.21 41.31 4.12
N MET A 2 29.50 41.24 3.77
CA MET A 2 30.05 42.00 2.65
C MET A 2 30.27 40.99 1.51
N ALA A 3 29.42 41.04 0.48
CA ALA A 3 29.72 40.40 -0.79
C ALA A 3 30.63 41.37 -1.57
N SER A 4 31.90 41.01 -1.70
CA SER A 4 32.80 41.70 -2.62
C SER A 4 32.52 41.17 -4.02
N ASN A 5 31.88 41.97 -4.86
CA ASN A 5 31.75 41.69 -6.29
C ASN A 5 33.15 41.83 -6.91
N TYR A 6 33.63 40.78 -7.57
CA TYR A 6 34.81 40.89 -8.44
C TYR A 6 34.50 40.40 -9.85
N ASN A 7 34.86 41.28 -10.80
CA ASN A 7 34.72 41.12 -12.24
C ASN A 7 35.72 40.08 -12.75
N ALA A 8 35.24 39.08 -13.49
CA ALA A 8 36.07 38.12 -14.19
C ALA A 8 36.63 38.74 -15.48
N LYS A 9 37.75 39.45 -15.38
CA LYS A 9 38.57 39.81 -16.55
C LYS A 9 40.04 39.86 -16.13
N GLU A 10 40.71 38.73 -16.29
CA GLU A 10 42.16 38.62 -16.51
C GLU A 10 42.44 37.17 -16.91
N GLU A 11 41.99 36.80 -18.11
CA GLU A 11 42.64 35.72 -18.87
C GLU A 11 43.89 36.35 -19.49
N ASP A 12 45.03 36.24 -18.80
CA ASP A 12 46.30 36.66 -19.37
C ASP A 12 46.72 35.72 -20.50
N GLY A 13 46.74 36.31 -21.69
CA GLY A 13 47.02 35.72 -22.99
C GLY A 13 48.26 34.83 -23.06
N HIS A 14 48.07 33.66 -23.66
CA HIS A 14 49.13 32.99 -24.39
C HIS A 14 49.38 33.76 -25.69
N GLN A 15 50.51 34.47 -25.78
CA GLN A 15 51.07 34.85 -27.09
C GLN A 15 51.69 33.59 -27.73
N PRO A 16 51.38 33.25 -29.00
CA PRO A 16 52.14 32.24 -29.71
C PRO A 16 53.43 32.88 -30.22
N ALA A 17 54.56 32.57 -29.58
CA ALA A 17 55.87 32.94 -30.11
C ALA A 17 56.19 32.11 -31.36
N ALA A 18 56.75 32.80 -32.33
CA ALA A 18 57.00 32.39 -33.71
C ALA A 18 57.93 31.17 -33.86
N ILE A 19 57.78 30.52 -35.02
CA ILE A 19 58.60 29.44 -35.56
C ILE A 19 60.05 29.91 -35.70
N GLY A 20 60.98 29.22 -35.02
CA GLY A 20 62.42 29.37 -35.17
C GLY A 20 63.13 28.04 -34.90
N HIS A 21 63.82 27.53 -35.91
CA HIS A 21 64.67 26.33 -35.87
C HIS A 21 65.88 26.55 -34.94
N GLY A 22 66.13 25.62 -34.00
CA GLY A 22 67.38 25.57 -33.24
C GLY A 22 67.23 24.77 -31.95
N GLY A 23 67.94 23.65 -31.84
CA GLY A 23 67.93 22.80 -30.65
C GLY A 23 68.49 23.51 -29.42
N ALA A 24 67.61 23.73 -28.44
CA ALA A 24 67.97 23.92 -27.04
C ALA A 24 66.96 23.09 -26.24
N GLU A 25 67.45 22.14 -25.45
CA GLU A 25 66.62 21.43 -24.47
C GLU A 25 65.95 22.47 -23.58
N THR A 26 64.65 22.66 -23.76
CA THR A 26 63.83 23.42 -22.82
C THR A 26 63.92 22.70 -21.48
N VAL A 27 64.67 23.28 -20.53
CA VAL A 27 64.69 22.86 -19.14
C VAL A 27 63.24 22.66 -18.70
N LYS A 28 62.81 21.40 -18.52
CA LYS A 28 61.44 21.09 -18.09
C LYS A 28 61.23 21.72 -16.72
N ASN A 29 60.60 22.88 -16.72
CA ASN A 29 60.28 23.61 -15.52
C ASN A 29 59.30 22.75 -14.72
N LYS A 30 59.75 22.19 -13.59
CA LYS A 30 58.93 21.35 -12.70
C LYS A 30 57.90 22.15 -11.90
N LYS A 31 57.64 23.41 -12.29
CA LYS A 31 56.68 24.26 -11.62
C LYS A 31 55.27 23.76 -11.92
N PRO A 32 54.47 23.43 -10.90
CA PRO A 32 53.10 23.00 -11.11
C PRO A 32 52.25 24.13 -11.71
N ASP A 33 51.27 23.74 -12.51
CA ASP A 33 50.34 24.65 -13.18
C ASP A 33 49.62 25.56 -12.18
N ASN A 34 49.71 26.87 -12.41
CA ASN A 34 49.19 27.89 -11.50
C ASN A 34 47.71 28.22 -11.78
N THR A 35 46.84 27.20 -11.81
CA THR A 35 45.39 27.40 -11.96
C THR A 35 44.68 27.34 -10.61
N ALA A 36 43.60 28.11 -10.43
CA ALA A 36 42.86 28.18 -9.16
C ALA A 36 42.39 26.79 -8.66
N PHE A 37 42.03 25.89 -9.56
CA PHE A 37 41.68 24.51 -9.24
C PHE A 37 42.88 23.69 -8.75
N LYS A 38 43.98 23.65 -9.51
CA LYS A 38 45.17 22.85 -9.15
C LYS A 38 45.90 23.39 -7.91
N GLN A 39 45.78 24.69 -7.65
CA GLN A 39 46.35 25.36 -6.48
C GLN A 39 45.40 25.38 -5.28
N GLN A 40 44.20 24.79 -5.40
CA GLN A 40 43.18 24.75 -4.35
C GLN A 40 42.76 26.13 -3.83
N ARG A 41 42.69 27.12 -4.74
CA ARG A 41 42.28 28.51 -4.46
C ARG A 41 40.95 28.85 -5.13
N LEU A 42 40.08 27.86 -5.33
CA LEU A 42 38.73 28.12 -5.81
C LEU A 42 37.98 28.97 -4.79
N PRO A 43 37.15 29.94 -5.23
CA PRO A 43 36.29 30.67 -4.33
C PRO A 43 35.32 29.69 -3.66
N ALA A 44 35.37 29.64 -2.33
CA ALA A 44 34.49 28.80 -1.54
C ALA A 44 33.76 29.66 -0.51
N TRP A 45 32.46 29.40 -0.34
CA TRP A 45 31.72 29.92 0.80
C TRP A 45 31.98 29.02 2.00
N GLN A 46 32.56 29.58 3.06
CA GLN A 46 32.89 28.88 4.30
C GLN A 46 32.05 29.44 5.44
N PRO A 47 30.81 28.98 5.63
CA PRO A 47 29.96 29.47 6.70
C PRO A 47 30.50 29.04 8.07
N ILE A 48 30.80 30.02 8.92
CA ILE A 48 31.14 29.78 10.32
C ILE A 48 29.84 29.87 11.13
N LEU A 49 29.33 28.72 11.57
CA LEU A 49 28.10 28.63 12.36
C LEU A 49 28.37 29.08 13.80
N THR A 50 28.06 30.34 14.08
CA THR A 50 28.13 30.94 15.43
C THR A 50 26.72 31.05 16.03
N ALA A 51 26.63 31.18 17.35
CA ALA A 51 25.36 31.32 18.06
C ALA A 51 24.46 32.44 17.47
N GLY A 52 25.04 33.59 17.11
CA GLY A 52 24.32 34.71 16.51
C GLY A 52 23.75 34.42 15.11
N THR A 53 24.32 33.46 14.38
CA THR A 53 23.84 33.06 13.04
C THR A 53 22.80 31.94 13.09
N VAL A 54 22.91 31.02 14.05
CA VAL A 54 21.99 29.86 14.16
C VAL A 54 20.72 30.20 14.94
N LEU A 55 20.80 31.12 15.90
CA LEU A 55 19.66 31.46 16.75
C LEU A 55 18.46 32.03 15.95
N PRO A 56 18.63 32.98 15.01
CA PRO A 56 17.53 33.45 14.17
C PRO A 56 16.95 32.34 13.28
N ALA A 57 17.80 31.44 12.77
CA ALA A 57 17.34 30.32 11.95
C ALA A 57 16.43 29.36 12.73
N PHE A 58 16.76 29.06 14.00
CA PHE A 58 15.89 28.25 14.85
C PHE A 58 14.55 28.93 15.15
N PHE A 59 14.53 30.25 15.38
CA PHE A 59 13.27 30.99 15.56
C PHE A 59 12.39 30.95 14.32
N VAL A 60 12.97 31.12 13.12
CA VAL A 60 12.23 31.04 11.86
C VAL A 60 11.66 29.64 11.65
N ILE A 61 12.46 28.59 11.86
CA ILE A 61 11.98 27.20 11.76
C ILE A 61 10.85 26.95 12.76
N GLY A 62 10.99 27.41 14.01
CA GLY A 62 9.94 27.30 15.03
C GLY A 62 8.64 27.99 14.62
N LEU A 63 8.71 29.24 14.15
CA LEU A 63 7.54 30.00 13.71
C LEU A 63 6.83 29.37 12.50
N ILE A 64 7.54 28.62 11.65
CA ILE A 64 6.95 27.89 10.52
C ILE A 64 6.37 26.55 10.99
N PHE A 65 7.10 25.80 11.80
CA PHE A 65 6.69 24.43 12.18
C PHE A 65 5.59 24.39 13.23
N ILE A 66 5.47 25.39 14.10
CA ILE A 66 4.38 25.46 15.09
C ILE A 66 3.00 25.51 14.40
N PRO A 67 2.69 26.46 13.50
CA PRO A 67 1.38 26.51 12.85
C PRO A 67 1.13 25.30 11.94
N ILE A 68 2.15 24.80 11.24
CA ILE A 68 2.03 23.56 10.45
C ILE A 68 1.68 22.38 11.36
N GLY A 69 2.38 22.24 12.50
CA GLY A 69 2.14 21.20 13.49
C GLY A 69 0.73 21.27 14.07
N ILE A 70 0.24 22.47 14.42
CA ILE A 70 -1.14 22.69 14.88
C ILE A 70 -2.14 22.27 13.79
N GLY A 71 -1.93 22.70 12.54
CA GLY A 71 -2.80 22.34 11.42
C GLY A 71 -2.89 20.83 11.19
N LEU A 72 -1.75 20.14 11.19
CA LEU A 72 -1.68 18.68 11.08
C LEU A 72 -2.32 17.97 12.28
N PHE A 73 -2.11 18.48 13.49
CA PHE A 73 -2.68 17.90 14.71
C PHE A 73 -4.21 18.00 14.74
N VAL A 74 -4.75 19.18 14.43
CA VAL A 74 -6.21 19.40 14.40
C VAL A 74 -6.86 18.56 13.30
N THR A 75 -6.28 18.55 12.10
CA THR A 75 -6.81 17.74 11.00
C THR A 75 -6.75 16.25 11.29
N SER A 76 -5.71 15.76 11.99
CA SER A 76 -5.61 14.37 12.43
C SER A 76 -6.67 14.01 13.48
N ASN A 77 -6.89 14.85 14.49
CA ASN A 77 -7.86 14.57 15.56
C ASN A 77 -9.32 14.67 15.10
N ASN A 78 -9.58 15.38 13.99
CA ASN A 78 -10.91 15.46 13.41
C ASN A 78 -11.29 14.19 12.61
N ILE A 79 -10.36 13.27 12.37
CA ILE A 79 -10.66 11.99 11.73
C ILE A 79 -11.34 11.09 12.77
N LYS A 80 -12.53 10.60 12.43
CA LYS A 80 -13.27 9.66 13.27
C LYS A 80 -12.91 8.24 12.86
N GLU A 81 -12.52 7.43 13.84
CA GLU A 81 -12.14 6.05 13.65
C GLU A 81 -12.89 5.16 14.65
N LEU A 82 -13.39 4.01 14.20
CA LEU A 82 -13.92 2.96 15.06
C LEU A 82 -13.20 1.65 14.74
N GLU A 83 -12.66 0.99 15.75
CA GLU A 83 -12.01 -0.31 15.65
C GLU A 83 -12.84 -1.39 16.36
N ILE A 84 -13.07 -2.52 15.69
CA ILE A 84 -13.83 -3.66 16.21
C ILE A 84 -12.99 -4.92 16.05
N ASP A 85 -12.59 -5.53 17.16
CA ASP A 85 -11.97 -6.86 17.17
C ASP A 85 -13.05 -7.94 17.04
N TYR A 86 -12.94 -8.76 16.01
CA TYR A 86 -13.89 -9.86 15.76
C TYR A 86 -13.26 -11.25 15.90
N THR A 87 -12.00 -11.37 16.34
CA THR A 87 -11.18 -12.61 16.41
C THR A 87 -11.84 -13.75 17.19
N GLY A 88 -12.62 -13.43 18.23
CA GLY A 88 -13.33 -14.42 19.03
C GLY A 88 -12.43 -15.23 19.97
N VAL A 89 -11.48 -14.57 20.64
CA VAL A 89 -10.60 -15.22 21.65
C VAL A 89 -11.35 -15.53 22.93
N ASP A 90 -12.16 -14.59 23.40
CA ASP A 90 -12.91 -14.72 24.64
C ASP A 90 -14.21 -15.51 24.46
N MET A 91 -14.58 -16.31 25.47
CA MET A 91 -15.83 -17.08 25.47
C MET A 91 -17.09 -16.19 25.40
N SER A 92 -16.98 -14.93 25.81
CA SER A 92 -18.05 -13.92 25.71
C SER A 92 -18.21 -13.33 24.31
N SER A 93 -17.23 -13.53 23.42
CA SER A 93 -17.28 -12.98 22.07
C SER A 93 -18.30 -13.73 21.21
N PRO A 94 -19.13 -13.01 20.41
CA PRO A 94 -20.08 -13.65 19.51
C PRO A 94 -19.42 -14.54 18.45
N CYS A 95 -18.12 -14.31 18.17
CA CYS A 95 -17.35 -15.06 17.19
C CYS A 95 -16.53 -16.22 17.79
N TYR A 96 -16.65 -16.49 19.10
CA TYR A 96 -15.89 -17.56 19.78
C TYR A 96 -16.12 -18.95 19.16
N ASN A 97 -17.38 -19.29 18.83
CA ASN A 97 -17.70 -20.58 18.21
C ASN A 97 -17.05 -20.74 16.83
N CYS A 98 -16.94 -19.65 16.06
CA CYS A 98 -16.26 -19.67 14.77
C CYS A 98 -14.74 -19.79 14.91
N SER A 99 -14.15 -19.17 15.94
CA SER A 99 -12.72 -19.30 16.19
C SER A 99 -12.34 -20.71 16.69
N GLN A 100 -13.22 -21.38 17.44
CA GLN A 100 -12.96 -22.67 18.07
C GLN A 100 -13.31 -23.88 17.20
N SER A 101 -14.37 -23.80 16.39
CA SER A 101 -14.89 -24.92 15.56
C SER A 101 -14.22 -25.03 14.17
N TYR A 102 -13.06 -24.41 13.98
CA TYR A 102 -12.41 -24.40 12.67
C TYR A 102 -11.86 -25.79 12.31
N SER A 103 -12.58 -26.48 11.41
CA SER A 103 -12.12 -27.70 10.73
C SER A 103 -11.89 -27.39 9.25
N TRP A 104 -10.69 -27.72 8.75
CA TRP A 104 -10.32 -27.60 7.32
C TRP A 104 -11.31 -28.30 6.39
N ASN A 105 -12.01 -29.33 6.89
CA ASN A 105 -12.97 -30.14 6.16
C ASN A 105 -14.43 -29.67 6.32
N SER A 106 -14.68 -28.59 7.08
CA SER A 106 -16.04 -28.07 7.20
C SER A 106 -16.43 -27.34 5.92
N THR A 107 -17.37 -27.93 5.18
CA THR A 107 -17.95 -27.37 3.95
C THR A 107 -18.83 -26.15 4.21
N LYS A 108 -19.26 -25.91 5.45
CA LYS A 108 -20.08 -24.75 5.82
C LYS A 108 -19.22 -23.62 6.36
N PRO A 109 -19.33 -22.39 5.80
CA PRO A 109 -18.69 -21.23 6.40
C PRO A 109 -19.35 -20.91 7.75
N CYS A 110 -18.56 -20.45 8.72
CA CYS A 110 -19.08 -20.03 10.02
C CYS A 110 -19.38 -18.54 9.97
N THR A 111 -20.59 -18.16 10.37
CA THR A 111 -20.97 -16.75 10.44
C THR A 111 -21.15 -16.33 11.90
N CYS A 112 -20.68 -15.14 12.24
CA CYS A 112 -20.95 -14.51 13.52
C CYS A 112 -21.39 -13.05 13.31
N SER A 113 -22.15 -12.53 14.26
CA SER A 113 -22.68 -11.17 14.22
C SER A 113 -22.12 -10.37 15.39
N VAL A 114 -21.41 -9.29 15.11
CA VAL A 114 -20.81 -8.40 16.11
C VAL A 114 -21.64 -7.11 16.16
N PRO A 115 -22.46 -6.90 17.19
CA PRO A 115 -23.18 -5.64 17.37
C PRO A 115 -22.23 -4.54 17.87
N PHE A 116 -22.40 -3.33 17.36
CA PHE A 116 -21.66 -2.14 17.80
C PHE A 116 -22.49 -0.87 17.64
N SER A 117 -22.14 0.19 18.37
CA SER A 117 -22.82 1.48 18.30
C SER A 117 -21.88 2.58 17.79
N LEU A 118 -22.43 3.48 16.97
CA LEU A 118 -21.76 4.72 16.57
C LEU A 118 -22.25 5.88 17.43
N ASP A 119 -21.36 6.41 18.28
CA ASP A 119 -21.66 7.58 19.14
C ASP A 119 -21.73 8.88 18.34
N GLN A 120 -21.02 8.92 17.21
CA GLN A 120 -20.96 10.09 16.34
C GLN A 120 -21.22 9.69 14.88
N PRO A 121 -21.92 10.55 14.11
CA PRO A 121 -22.16 10.29 12.70
C PRO A 121 -20.89 10.50 11.86
N PHE A 122 -20.81 9.75 10.76
CA PHE A 122 -19.80 9.87 9.72
C PHE A 122 -20.39 10.60 8.52
N GLU A 123 -19.93 11.82 8.25
CA GLU A 123 -20.58 12.73 7.28
C GLU A 123 -20.05 12.66 5.84
N SER A 124 -18.90 12.02 5.66
CA SER A 124 -18.16 11.96 4.41
C SER A 124 -18.04 10.53 3.89
N ASN A 125 -17.22 10.30 2.86
CA ASN A 125 -16.91 8.94 2.42
C ASN A 125 -16.27 8.16 3.58
N VAL A 126 -16.81 6.98 3.82
CA VAL A 126 -16.32 6.09 4.86
C VAL A 126 -15.50 4.98 4.23
N PHE A 127 -14.33 4.72 4.79
CA PHE A 127 -13.42 3.68 4.34
C PHE A 127 -13.39 2.56 5.37
N MET A 128 -13.73 1.35 4.95
CA MET A 128 -13.71 0.16 5.79
C MET A 128 -12.43 -0.60 5.52
N TYR A 129 -11.64 -0.85 6.57
CA TYR A 129 -10.41 -1.63 6.51
C TYR A 129 -10.55 -2.91 7.32
N TYR A 130 -9.87 -3.96 6.89
CA TYR A 130 -9.55 -5.08 7.76
C TYR A 130 -8.10 -4.94 8.25
N GLY A 131 -7.91 -5.16 9.53
CA GLY A 131 -6.65 -5.14 10.25
C GLY A 131 -6.23 -6.55 10.63
N LEU A 132 -4.96 -6.86 10.41
CA LEU A 132 -4.34 -8.09 10.90
C LEU A 132 -3.17 -7.71 11.81
N SER A 133 -3.10 -8.35 12.97
CA SER A 133 -1.96 -8.24 13.89
C SER A 133 -1.15 -9.54 13.92
N ASN A 134 0.12 -9.47 14.30
CA ASN A 134 1.04 -10.63 14.33
C ASN A 134 1.17 -11.36 12.97
N PHE A 135 0.93 -10.67 11.85
CA PHE A 135 1.09 -11.22 10.50
C PHE A 135 2.31 -10.58 9.81
N TYR A 136 3.41 -11.32 9.71
CA TYR A 136 4.68 -10.81 9.20
C TYR A 136 4.77 -10.81 7.66
N GLN A 137 3.98 -9.95 6.99
CA GLN A 137 4.07 -9.77 5.52
C GLN A 137 5.46 -9.30 5.07
N ASN A 138 6.20 -8.62 5.94
CA ASN A 138 7.55 -8.08 5.66
C ASN A 138 8.67 -9.13 5.73
N HIS A 139 8.36 -10.38 6.10
CA HIS A 139 9.38 -11.42 6.17
C HIS A 139 10.00 -11.69 4.80
N ARG A 140 11.34 -11.68 4.68
CA ARG A 140 12.07 -11.74 3.40
C ARG A 140 11.61 -12.88 2.47
N ARG A 141 11.40 -14.09 3.01
CA ARG A 141 10.93 -15.24 2.21
C ARG A 141 9.47 -15.08 1.75
N TYR A 142 8.65 -14.40 2.55
CA TYR A 142 7.25 -14.14 2.20
C TYR A 142 7.16 -13.11 1.07
N VAL A 143 7.85 -11.97 1.22
CA VAL A 143 7.87 -10.88 0.21
C VAL A 143 8.40 -11.36 -1.14
N LYS A 144 9.41 -12.23 -1.14
CA LYS A 144 9.99 -12.78 -2.38
C LYS A 144 9.09 -13.81 -3.06
N SER A 145 8.18 -14.46 -2.33
CA SER A 145 7.40 -15.59 -2.84
C SER A 145 6.21 -15.12 -3.68
N ARG A 146 6.51 -14.64 -4.90
CA ARG A 146 5.58 -14.28 -5.97
C ARG A 146 6.30 -14.29 -7.33
N ASP A 147 5.53 -14.26 -8.41
CA ASP A 147 6.03 -14.08 -9.77
C ASP A 147 5.35 -12.86 -10.42
N ASP A 148 6.06 -11.74 -10.50
CA ASP A 148 5.53 -10.50 -11.06
C ASP A 148 5.23 -10.61 -12.58
N SER A 149 5.94 -11.48 -13.32
CA SER A 149 5.65 -11.74 -14.74
C SER A 149 4.34 -12.53 -14.90
N GLN A 150 4.10 -13.52 -14.02
CA GLN A 150 2.83 -14.24 -13.98
C GLN A 150 1.65 -13.29 -13.67
N LEU A 151 1.82 -12.41 -12.68
CA LEU A 151 0.80 -11.44 -12.25
C LEU A 151 0.53 -10.35 -13.29
N ASN A 152 1.51 -10.07 -14.16
CA ASN A 152 1.35 -9.20 -15.32
C ASN A 152 0.78 -9.93 -16.56
N GLY A 153 0.37 -11.19 -16.42
CA GLY A 153 -0.33 -11.93 -17.46
C GLY A 153 0.58 -12.58 -18.52
N ASP A 154 1.87 -12.76 -18.24
CA ASP A 154 2.75 -13.48 -19.17
C ASP A 154 2.39 -14.98 -19.26
N LYS A 155 2.20 -15.46 -20.49
CA LYS A 155 1.77 -16.84 -20.76
C LYS A 155 2.85 -17.87 -20.46
N ALA A 156 4.14 -17.50 -20.59
CA ALA A 156 5.23 -18.41 -20.28
C ALA A 156 5.35 -18.60 -18.77
N SER A 157 5.32 -17.51 -18.01
CA SER A 157 5.27 -17.52 -16.53
C SER A 157 4.01 -18.18 -15.97
N LEU A 158 2.89 -18.17 -16.68
CA LEU A 158 1.68 -18.88 -16.26
C LEU A 158 1.89 -20.42 -16.23
N LYS A 159 2.64 -20.95 -17.21
CA LYS A 159 2.94 -22.40 -17.31
C LYS A 159 4.18 -22.79 -16.52
N SER A 160 5.16 -21.90 -16.42
CA SER A 160 6.41 -22.10 -15.69
C SER A 160 6.71 -20.88 -14.82
N PRO A 161 6.06 -20.77 -13.64
CA PRO A 161 6.28 -19.64 -12.74
C PRO A 161 7.73 -19.57 -12.23
N SER A 162 8.11 -18.47 -11.58
CA SER A 162 9.43 -18.29 -10.96
C SER A 162 9.74 -19.33 -9.88
N LYS A 163 11.03 -19.60 -9.64
CA LYS A 163 11.49 -20.46 -8.52
C LYS A 163 11.30 -19.80 -7.16
N GLU A 164 11.22 -18.47 -7.12
CA GLU A 164 10.98 -17.72 -5.88
C GLU A 164 9.61 -18.06 -5.25
N CYS A 165 8.66 -18.58 -6.04
CA CYS A 165 7.36 -19.03 -5.56
C CYS A 165 7.39 -20.33 -4.72
N GLU A 166 8.54 -21.02 -4.58
CA GLU A 166 8.62 -22.23 -3.77
C GLU A 166 8.27 -21.98 -2.28
N PRO A 167 7.55 -22.90 -1.63
CA PRO A 167 7.05 -24.19 -2.15
C PRO A 167 5.73 -24.10 -2.94
N TYR A 168 5.09 -22.94 -3.00
CA TYR A 168 3.79 -22.71 -3.64
C TYR A 168 3.88 -22.44 -5.15
N ARG A 169 4.77 -23.15 -5.82
CA ARG A 169 5.00 -23.04 -7.27
C ARG A 169 4.11 -24.00 -8.06
N THR A 170 3.94 -25.22 -7.56
CA THR A 170 3.19 -26.30 -8.20
C THR A 170 2.34 -27.05 -7.17
N SER A 171 1.23 -27.62 -7.63
CA SER A 171 0.35 -28.50 -6.85
C SER A 171 -0.18 -29.59 -7.78
N ASP A 172 -0.07 -30.86 -7.37
CA ASP A 172 -0.49 -32.04 -8.12
C ASP A 172 0.02 -32.08 -9.58
N GLY A 173 1.29 -31.71 -9.76
CA GLY A 173 1.95 -31.68 -11.07
C GLY A 173 1.56 -30.50 -11.98
N LYS A 174 0.67 -29.59 -11.52
CA LYS A 174 0.25 -28.39 -12.26
C LYS A 174 0.88 -27.12 -11.65
N PRO A 175 1.23 -26.11 -12.46
CA PRO A 175 1.66 -24.80 -11.96
C PRO A 175 0.50 -24.08 -11.27
N ILE A 176 0.79 -23.46 -10.12
CA ILE A 176 -0.21 -22.69 -9.38
C ILE A 176 -0.35 -21.29 -9.99
N ALA A 177 -1.58 -20.83 -10.18
CA ALA A 177 -1.89 -19.47 -10.60
C ALA A 177 -2.95 -18.86 -9.66
N PRO A 178 -2.62 -17.80 -8.89
CA PRO A 178 -1.31 -17.16 -8.71
C PRO A 178 -0.37 -17.94 -7.78
N CYS A 179 0.93 -18.05 -8.12
CA CYS A 179 1.92 -18.74 -7.30
C CYS A 179 2.40 -17.92 -6.11
N GLY A 180 2.95 -18.60 -5.11
CA GLY A 180 3.69 -17.99 -4.00
C GLY A 180 2.91 -17.85 -2.68
N ALA A 181 3.66 -17.61 -1.61
CA ALA A 181 3.13 -17.57 -0.24
C ALA A 181 2.17 -16.40 -0.01
N ILE A 182 2.41 -15.27 -0.69
CA ILE A 182 1.55 -14.08 -0.58
C ILE A 182 0.15 -14.42 -1.06
N ALA A 183 0.04 -14.87 -2.31
CA ALA A 183 -1.22 -15.28 -2.90
C ALA A 183 -1.90 -16.42 -2.10
N ASN A 184 -1.14 -17.45 -1.72
CA ASN A 184 -1.71 -18.59 -1.00
C ASN A 184 -2.29 -18.23 0.39
N SER A 185 -1.89 -17.10 0.98
CA SER A 185 -2.41 -16.64 2.29
C SER A 185 -3.45 -15.53 2.16
N LEU A 186 -4.06 -15.35 0.99
CA LEU A 186 -5.09 -14.34 0.71
C LEU A 186 -6.18 -14.28 1.79
N PHE A 187 -6.41 -13.08 2.32
CA PHE A 187 -7.54 -12.77 3.18
C PHE A 187 -8.87 -13.06 2.46
N ASN A 188 -9.72 -13.89 3.06
CA ASN A 188 -10.93 -14.41 2.42
C ASN A 188 -12.19 -14.30 3.28
N ASP A 189 -12.13 -13.64 4.45
CA ASP A 189 -13.32 -13.38 5.23
C ASP A 189 -14.25 -12.42 4.49
N THR A 190 -15.55 -12.63 4.66
CA THR A 190 -16.58 -11.81 4.04
C THR A 190 -17.25 -10.97 5.11
N LEU A 191 -17.21 -9.65 4.94
CA LEU A 191 -17.66 -8.68 5.93
C LEU A 191 -18.83 -7.90 5.35
N GLU A 192 -19.98 -7.97 6.02
CA GLU A 192 -21.20 -7.26 5.65
C GLU A 192 -21.65 -6.37 6.80
N LEU A 193 -22.18 -5.20 6.47
CA LEU A 193 -22.54 -4.19 7.45
C LEU A 193 -24.03 -3.89 7.36
N TYR A 194 -24.70 -3.92 8.51
CA TYR A 194 -26.13 -3.69 8.63
C TYR A 194 -26.39 -2.57 9.65
N TYR A 195 -27.28 -1.65 9.30
CA TYR A 195 -27.84 -0.66 10.22
C TYR A 195 -29.10 -1.24 10.89
N ILE A 196 -29.21 -1.08 12.21
CA ILE A 196 -30.44 -1.44 12.94
C ILE A 196 -31.31 -0.19 13.04
N ASP A 197 -32.44 -0.20 12.35
CA ASP A 197 -33.44 0.85 12.45
C ASP A 197 -34.07 0.86 13.85
N PRO A 198 -34.55 2.01 14.37
CA PRO A 198 -35.24 2.08 15.67
C PRO A 198 -36.45 1.14 15.78
N ASN A 199 -37.01 0.75 14.64
CA ASN A 199 -38.13 -0.21 14.55
C ASN A 199 -37.69 -1.68 14.67
N GLY A 200 -36.38 -1.95 14.81
CA GLY A 200 -35.78 -3.29 14.89
C GLY A 200 -35.48 -3.94 13.53
N SER A 201 -35.76 -3.27 12.41
CA SER A 201 -35.41 -3.74 11.07
C SER A 201 -33.91 -3.66 10.82
N ARG A 202 -33.39 -4.59 10.00
CA ARG A 202 -31.98 -4.59 9.58
C ARG A 202 -31.88 -4.12 8.14
N THR A 203 -31.18 -3.01 7.92
CA THR A 203 -30.96 -2.42 6.60
C THR A 203 -29.50 -2.62 6.17
N ALA A 204 -29.29 -3.33 5.06
CA ALA A 204 -27.94 -3.58 4.53
C ALA A 204 -27.30 -2.31 3.98
N ILE A 205 -26.03 -2.07 4.33
CA ILE A 205 -25.27 -0.93 3.85
C ILE A 205 -24.51 -1.33 2.59
N PRO A 206 -24.72 -0.64 1.46
CA PRO A 206 -24.04 -0.98 0.22
C PRO A 206 -22.55 -0.69 0.34
N LEU A 207 -21.74 -1.74 0.26
CA LEU A 207 -20.28 -1.68 0.30
C LEU A 207 -19.72 -1.73 -1.13
N VAL A 208 -18.99 -0.69 -1.54
CA VAL A 208 -18.39 -0.64 -2.88
C VAL A 208 -17.07 -1.41 -2.90
N LYS A 209 -16.94 -2.32 -3.86
CA LYS A 209 -15.76 -3.19 -4.07
C LYS A 209 -14.69 -2.59 -4.97
N LYS A 210 -15.08 -1.69 -5.87
CA LYS A 210 -14.19 -1.04 -6.86
C LYS A 210 -13.59 0.25 -6.32
N GLY A 211 -12.42 0.63 -6.83
CA GLY A 211 -11.72 1.86 -6.46
C GLY A 211 -10.96 1.76 -5.13
N ILE A 212 -10.68 0.55 -4.65
CA ILE A 212 -9.88 0.28 -3.44
C ILE A 212 -8.39 0.08 -3.76
N ALA A 213 -8.07 -0.35 -4.99
CA ALA A 213 -6.70 -0.52 -5.45
C ALA A 213 -6.15 0.77 -6.08
N TRP A 214 -4.81 0.93 -6.03
CA TRP A 214 -4.14 2.04 -6.71
C TRP A 214 -4.25 1.90 -8.22
N TRP A 215 -4.43 3.02 -8.91
CA TRP A 215 -4.62 3.05 -10.35
C TRP A 215 -3.49 2.33 -11.12
N THR A 216 -2.23 2.53 -10.70
CA THR A 216 -1.06 1.88 -11.31
C THR A 216 -1.05 0.37 -11.10
N ASP A 217 -1.49 -0.10 -9.92
CA ASP A 217 -1.54 -1.53 -9.65
C ASP A 217 -2.60 -2.18 -10.55
N LYS A 218 -3.79 -1.57 -10.65
CA LYS A 218 -4.90 -2.10 -11.43
C LYS A 218 -4.69 -2.08 -12.94
N HIS A 219 -4.10 -1.01 -13.50
CA HIS A 219 -4.06 -0.81 -14.97
C HIS A 219 -2.69 -1.09 -15.60
N VAL A 220 -1.61 -1.12 -14.80
CA VAL A 220 -0.24 -1.28 -15.30
C VAL A 220 0.40 -2.56 -14.79
N LYS A 221 0.38 -2.79 -13.47
CA LYS A 221 1.17 -3.86 -12.84
C LYS A 221 0.51 -5.24 -12.91
N PHE A 222 -0.79 -5.31 -12.65
CA PHE A 222 -1.55 -6.57 -12.68
C PHE A 222 -2.39 -6.63 -13.94
N ARG A 223 -2.33 -7.76 -14.65
CA ARG A 223 -3.09 -7.98 -15.87
C ARG A 223 -3.48 -9.44 -16.01
N ASN A 224 -4.69 -9.67 -16.51
CA ASN A 224 -5.07 -11.01 -16.95
C ASN A 224 -4.30 -11.36 -18.23
N PRO A 225 -3.86 -12.63 -18.40
CA PRO A 225 -3.20 -13.03 -19.63
C PRO A 225 -4.11 -12.81 -20.84
N SER A 226 -3.56 -12.28 -21.93
CA SER A 226 -4.34 -11.98 -23.14
C SER A 226 -4.78 -13.26 -23.86
N GLY A 227 -6.07 -13.54 -23.94
CA GLY A 227 -6.65 -14.67 -24.68
C GLY A 227 -7.37 -14.22 -25.96
N ASN A 228 -7.55 -15.13 -26.93
CA ASN A 228 -8.40 -14.89 -28.10
C ASN A 228 -9.89 -14.79 -27.70
N ASP A 229 -10.26 -15.46 -26.61
CA ASP A 229 -11.58 -15.38 -26.00
C ASP A 229 -11.46 -14.73 -24.63
N ASN A 230 -12.35 -13.79 -24.30
CA ASN A 230 -12.43 -13.14 -22.98
C ASN A 230 -12.83 -14.10 -21.84
N ASN A 231 -12.79 -15.42 -22.07
CA ASN A 231 -13.13 -16.43 -21.10
C ASN A 231 -11.91 -16.83 -20.26
N LEU A 232 -11.87 -16.33 -19.03
CA LEU A 232 -10.77 -16.58 -18.09
C LEU A 232 -10.56 -18.08 -17.81
N THR A 233 -11.61 -18.90 -17.84
CA THR A 233 -11.47 -20.35 -17.60
C THR A 233 -10.58 -21.03 -18.64
N VAL A 234 -10.65 -20.59 -19.90
CA VAL A 234 -9.80 -21.11 -20.99
C VAL A 234 -8.37 -20.60 -20.83
N VAL A 235 -8.23 -19.31 -20.48
CA VAL A 235 -6.91 -18.68 -20.30
C VAL A 235 -6.10 -19.36 -19.20
N PHE A 236 -6.74 -19.74 -18.09
CA PHE A 236 -6.11 -20.41 -16.95
C PHE A 236 -6.09 -21.94 -17.07
N GLN A 237 -6.45 -22.51 -18.23
CA GLN A 237 -6.44 -23.95 -18.43
C GLN A 237 -5.03 -24.54 -18.23
N GLY A 238 -4.95 -25.63 -17.46
CA GLY A 238 -3.69 -26.30 -17.13
C GLY A 238 -2.98 -25.75 -15.89
N THR A 239 -3.51 -24.68 -15.28
CA THR A 239 -3.07 -24.22 -13.95
C THR A 239 -3.91 -24.82 -12.83
N SER A 240 -3.40 -24.77 -11.61
CA SER A 240 -4.13 -25.09 -10.38
C SER A 240 -4.32 -23.85 -9.52
N LYS A 241 -5.38 -23.85 -8.72
CA LYS A 241 -5.59 -22.82 -7.69
C LYS A 241 -4.56 -22.98 -6.56
N PRO A 242 -4.29 -21.92 -5.79
CA PRO A 242 -3.47 -22.04 -4.58
C PRO A 242 -4.07 -23.02 -3.57
N VAL A 243 -3.21 -23.65 -2.78
CA VAL A 243 -3.56 -24.75 -1.87
C VAL A 243 -4.65 -24.35 -0.86
N ASN A 244 -4.58 -23.13 -0.32
CA ASN A 244 -5.53 -22.65 0.66
C ASN A 244 -6.78 -21.99 0.04
N TRP A 245 -6.87 -21.92 -1.28
CA TRP A 245 -8.00 -21.28 -1.94
C TRP A 245 -9.15 -22.26 -2.13
N ARG A 246 -10.38 -21.81 -1.82
CA ARG A 246 -11.59 -22.57 -2.12
C ARG A 246 -11.97 -22.46 -3.59
N LYS A 247 -11.85 -21.25 -4.15
CA LYS A 247 -12.18 -20.89 -5.53
C LYS A 247 -10.91 -20.60 -6.32
N SER A 248 -10.96 -20.74 -7.64
CA SER A 248 -9.87 -20.31 -8.53
C SER A 248 -9.84 -18.79 -8.69
N VAL A 249 -8.74 -18.26 -9.21
CA VAL A 249 -8.55 -16.82 -9.40
C VAL A 249 -9.57 -16.17 -10.34
N TYR A 250 -10.05 -16.91 -11.33
CA TYR A 250 -11.09 -16.47 -12.25
C TYR A 250 -12.52 -16.65 -11.71
N GLU A 251 -12.67 -17.10 -10.46
CA GLU A 251 -13.95 -17.27 -9.77
C GLU A 251 -14.09 -16.30 -8.57
N LEU A 252 -13.17 -15.33 -8.45
CA LEU A 252 -13.16 -14.36 -7.36
C LEU A 252 -14.35 -13.40 -7.47
N ASP A 253 -14.65 -12.91 -8.68
CA ASP A 253 -15.81 -12.06 -8.96
C ASP A 253 -16.44 -12.40 -10.32
N PRO A 254 -17.25 -13.48 -10.42
CA PRO A 254 -17.87 -13.88 -11.68
C PRO A 254 -18.89 -12.87 -12.22
N SER A 255 -19.44 -12.02 -11.35
CA SER A 255 -20.40 -10.97 -11.72
C SER A 255 -19.77 -9.80 -12.45
N ASP A 256 -18.47 -9.58 -12.29
CA ASP A 256 -17.81 -8.36 -12.76
C ASP A 256 -16.46 -8.68 -13.45
N PRO A 257 -16.45 -8.77 -14.79
CA PRO A 257 -15.25 -9.08 -15.55
C PRO A 257 -14.09 -8.10 -15.31
N ASP A 258 -14.38 -6.82 -15.03
CA ASP A 258 -13.38 -5.78 -14.76
C ASP A 258 -12.80 -5.85 -13.34
N ASN A 259 -13.26 -6.79 -12.52
CA ASN A 259 -12.80 -7.06 -11.16
C ASN A 259 -12.53 -8.55 -10.93
N ASN A 260 -12.18 -9.32 -11.97
CA ASN A 260 -11.98 -10.76 -11.88
C ASN A 260 -10.58 -11.19 -12.38
N GLY A 261 -10.08 -12.34 -11.91
CA GLY A 261 -8.72 -12.79 -12.22
C GLY A 261 -7.66 -12.04 -11.43
N PHE A 262 -6.49 -11.79 -12.04
CA PHE A 262 -5.39 -11.05 -11.41
C PHE A 262 -5.68 -9.57 -11.19
N ILE A 263 -6.67 -9.01 -11.90
CA ILE A 263 -7.08 -7.61 -11.76
C ILE A 263 -8.14 -7.39 -10.68
N ASN A 264 -8.55 -8.45 -9.96
CA ASN A 264 -9.45 -8.33 -8.82
C ASN A 264 -8.84 -7.42 -7.75
N GLU A 265 -9.57 -6.38 -7.34
CA GLU A 265 -9.03 -5.34 -6.48
C GLU A 265 -8.73 -5.83 -5.06
N ASP A 266 -9.53 -6.76 -4.51
CA ASP A 266 -9.26 -7.39 -3.21
C ASP A 266 -7.94 -8.16 -3.24
N PHE A 267 -7.71 -8.92 -4.32
CA PHE A 267 -6.46 -9.61 -4.56
C PHE A 267 -5.27 -8.63 -4.69
N ILE A 268 -5.42 -7.56 -5.46
CA ILE A 268 -4.37 -6.54 -5.63
C ILE A 268 -4.00 -5.88 -4.29
N VAL A 269 -5.00 -5.47 -3.50
CA VAL A 269 -4.79 -4.87 -2.18
C VAL A 269 -4.03 -5.84 -1.26
N TRP A 270 -4.35 -7.13 -1.31
CA TRP A 270 -3.63 -8.15 -0.55
C TRP A 270 -2.18 -8.30 -1.00
N MET A 271 -1.93 -8.40 -2.31
CA MET A 271 -0.60 -8.62 -2.90
C MET A 271 0.40 -7.50 -2.61
N ARG A 272 -0.07 -6.30 -2.25
CA ARG A 272 0.76 -5.22 -1.72
C ARG A 272 1.16 -5.52 -0.27
N THR A 273 2.36 -6.07 -0.08
CA THR A 273 2.89 -6.43 1.24
C THR A 273 3.02 -5.22 2.18
N ALA A 274 2.54 -5.35 3.42
CA ALA A 274 2.72 -4.37 4.47
C ALA A 274 4.16 -4.39 5.04
N ALA A 275 4.62 -3.24 5.52
CA ALA A 275 5.96 -3.09 6.10
C ALA A 275 6.04 -3.55 7.57
N LEU A 276 4.91 -3.57 8.28
CA LEU A 276 4.80 -3.90 9.70
C LEU A 276 3.95 -5.16 9.91
N PRO A 277 4.13 -5.88 11.04
CA PRO A 277 3.35 -7.08 11.35
C PRO A 277 1.90 -6.81 11.77
N THR A 278 1.62 -5.58 12.18
CA THR A 278 0.27 -5.07 12.38
C THR A 278 -0.02 -4.09 11.26
N PHE A 279 -1.03 -4.37 10.45
CA PHE A 279 -1.38 -3.55 9.30
C PHE A 279 -2.86 -3.59 9.01
N ARG A 280 -3.33 -2.56 8.31
CA ARG A 280 -4.69 -2.46 7.79
C ARG A 280 -4.68 -2.42 6.27
N LYS A 281 -5.70 -3.01 5.65
CA LYS A 281 -5.91 -3.04 4.20
C LYS A 281 -7.32 -2.60 3.88
N LEU A 282 -7.46 -1.76 2.85
CA LEU A 282 -8.74 -1.21 2.46
C LEU A 282 -9.63 -2.34 1.91
N TYR A 283 -10.77 -2.55 2.55
CA TYR A 283 -11.75 -3.54 2.14
C TYR A 283 -12.78 -2.93 1.20
N ARG A 284 -13.50 -1.91 1.67
CA ARG A 284 -14.66 -1.36 0.97
C ARG A 284 -14.75 0.13 1.19
N ILE A 285 -15.45 0.80 0.28
CA ILE A 285 -15.78 2.23 0.38
C ILE A 285 -17.29 2.36 0.49
N ILE A 286 -17.74 3.21 1.42
CA ILE A 286 -19.13 3.63 1.52
C ILE A 286 -19.16 5.08 1.06
N HIS A 287 -19.61 5.29 -0.17
CA HIS A 287 -19.72 6.62 -0.73
C HIS A 287 -20.84 7.40 -0.08
N LYS A 288 -20.57 8.69 0.16
CA LYS A 288 -21.59 9.65 0.55
C LYS A 288 -22.65 9.73 -0.56
N LYS A 289 -23.91 9.48 -0.20
CA LYS A 289 -25.04 9.68 -1.12
C LYS A 289 -25.41 11.17 -1.12
N PRO A 290 -25.77 11.75 -2.29
CA PRO A 290 -26.06 13.18 -2.39
C PRO A 290 -27.27 13.61 -1.53
N ASN A 291 -28.23 12.71 -1.30
CA ASN A 291 -29.48 13.00 -0.60
C ASN A 291 -29.55 12.45 0.84
N MET A 292 -28.46 11.85 1.35
CA MET A 292 -28.41 11.32 2.72
C MET A 292 -27.18 11.88 3.44
N THR A 293 -27.43 12.74 4.42
CA THR A 293 -26.42 13.22 5.38
C THR A 293 -26.92 12.87 6.77
N PRO A 294 -26.16 12.12 7.59
CA PRO A 294 -24.80 11.60 7.38
C PRO A 294 -24.72 10.31 6.54
N THR A 295 -23.51 9.94 6.07
CA THR A 295 -23.24 8.67 5.35
C THR A 295 -23.52 7.46 6.24
N LEU A 296 -23.03 7.51 7.48
CA LEU A 296 -23.41 6.58 8.55
C LEU A 296 -23.98 7.39 9.72
N PRO A 297 -25.29 7.28 10.02
CA PRO A 297 -25.87 7.94 11.19
C PRO A 297 -25.37 7.35 12.50
N LEU A 298 -25.59 8.11 13.59
CA LEU A 298 -25.45 7.53 14.92
C LEU A 298 -26.51 6.43 15.09
N GLY A 299 -26.17 5.37 15.82
CA GLY A 299 -27.10 4.26 16.05
C GLY A 299 -26.41 2.93 16.23
N GLN A 300 -27.23 1.88 16.21
CA GLN A 300 -26.79 0.49 16.39
C GLN A 300 -26.55 -0.14 15.02
N TYR A 301 -25.44 -0.87 14.93
CA TYR A 301 -25.01 -1.56 13.73
C TYR A 301 -24.69 -3.01 14.07
N ILE A 302 -24.77 -3.86 13.05
CA ILE A 302 -24.32 -5.25 13.13
C ILE A 302 -23.33 -5.44 12.00
N LEU A 303 -22.14 -5.90 12.38
CA LEU A 303 -21.17 -6.46 11.46
C LEU A 303 -21.41 -7.97 11.38
N GLU A 304 -21.75 -8.46 10.20
CA GLU A 304 -21.81 -9.89 9.92
C GLU A 304 -20.51 -10.35 9.30
N VAL A 305 -19.85 -11.28 9.97
CA VAL A 305 -18.55 -11.83 9.57
C VAL A 305 -18.74 -13.28 9.17
N THR A 306 -18.44 -13.57 7.91
CA THR A 306 -18.32 -14.93 7.41
C THR A 306 -16.85 -15.34 7.44
N TYR A 307 -16.49 -16.16 8.42
CA TYR A 307 -15.15 -16.69 8.62
C TYR A 307 -14.81 -17.71 7.53
N SER A 308 -13.75 -17.43 6.77
CA SER A 308 -13.26 -18.31 5.71
C SER A 308 -11.78 -18.68 5.89
N ILE A 309 -11.03 -18.02 6.78
CA ILE A 309 -9.57 -18.20 6.88
C ILE A 309 -9.05 -19.00 8.06
N LEU A 310 -7.95 -19.72 7.77
CA LEU A 310 -7.14 -20.59 8.62
C LEU A 310 -6.11 -19.76 9.41
N LEU A 311 -6.46 -19.04 10.47
CA LEU A 311 -5.47 -18.23 11.21
C LEU A 311 -5.53 -18.38 12.73
N ARG A 312 -5.88 -19.58 13.25
CA ARG A 312 -5.53 -19.95 14.64
C ARG A 312 -4.21 -20.70 14.77
N LYS A 313 -3.60 -21.19 13.66
CA LYS A 313 -2.25 -21.79 13.72
C LYS A 313 -1.15 -20.75 13.93
N ILE A 314 -1.46 -19.47 13.71
CA ILE A 314 -0.57 -18.32 13.92
C ILE A 314 -1.44 -17.34 14.69
N ALA A 315 -1.14 -17.02 15.95
CA ALA A 315 -2.00 -16.20 16.81
C ALA A 315 -2.18 -14.76 16.28
N ILE A 316 -3.11 -14.58 15.34
CA ILE A 316 -3.38 -13.34 14.60
C ILE A 316 -4.72 -12.77 15.08
N ASN A 317 -4.73 -11.48 15.43
CA ASN A 317 -5.99 -10.79 15.72
C ASN A 317 -6.51 -10.13 14.45
N HIS A 318 -7.83 -10.15 14.31
CA HIS A 318 -8.58 -9.62 13.19
C HIS A 318 -9.46 -8.47 13.68
N ASN A 319 -9.18 -7.27 13.19
CA ASN A 319 -9.90 -6.07 13.54
C ASN A 319 -10.51 -5.46 12.29
N ILE A 320 -11.59 -4.70 12.44
CA ILE A 320 -12.12 -3.84 11.38
C ILE A 320 -12.00 -2.41 11.84
N GLU A 321 -11.47 -1.56 10.97
CA GLU A 321 -11.39 -0.13 11.22
C GLU A 321 -12.27 0.62 10.21
N VAL A 322 -13.12 1.49 10.73
CA VAL A 322 -14.02 2.34 9.93
C VAL A 322 -13.57 3.79 10.06
N HIS A 323 -13.21 4.41 8.93
CA HIS A 323 -12.61 5.74 8.88
C HIS A 323 -13.51 6.74 8.19
N GLY A 324 -13.84 7.84 8.87
CA GLY A 324 -14.52 9.00 8.29
C GLY A 324 -13.55 10.13 8.06
N ARG A 325 -13.23 10.43 6.79
CA ARG A 325 -12.38 11.59 6.47
C ARG A 325 -13.23 12.80 6.12
N HIS A 326 -13.31 13.79 6.99
CA HIS A 326 -13.85 15.10 6.62
C HIS A 326 -12.84 15.84 5.74
N ILE A 327 -12.74 15.45 4.46
CA ILE A 327 -11.98 16.21 3.46
C ILE A 327 -12.99 17.05 2.69
N ASP A 328 -13.00 18.35 2.99
CA ASP A 328 -13.59 19.34 2.08
C ASP A 328 -12.78 19.31 0.79
N HIS A 329 -13.41 18.83 -0.29
CA HIS A 329 -12.85 18.72 -1.64
C HIS A 329 -12.61 20.09 -2.32
N LYS A 330 -12.28 21.15 -1.58
CA LYS A 330 -12.06 22.50 -2.12
C LYS A 330 -10.64 22.80 -2.59
N PHE A 331 -9.70 21.86 -2.47
CA PHE A 331 -8.30 22.06 -2.88
C PHE A 331 -7.86 21.17 -4.03
N TYR A 332 -8.69 21.01 -5.07
CA TYR A 332 -8.23 20.60 -6.41
C TYR A 332 -9.20 21.16 -7.46
N THR A 333 -8.98 22.43 -7.81
CA THR A 333 -9.36 23.04 -9.10
C THR A 333 -8.23 23.92 -9.54
#